data_AF-A0A2P8W6N9-F1
#
_entry.id   AF-A0A2P8W6N9-F1
#
_cell.length_a   1.000
_cell.length_b   1.000
_cell.length_c   1.000
_cell.angle_alpha   90.00
_cell.angle_beta   90.00
_cell.angle_gamma   90.00
#
_symmetry.space_group_name_H-M   'P 1'
#
loop_
_entity.id
_entity.type
_entity.pdbx_description
1 polymer ?
#
loop_
_entity_poly.entity_id
_entity_poly.type
_entity_poly.pdbx_seq_one_letter_code
_entity_poly.pdbx_strand_id
1 'polypeptide(L)' 'MERTWDDAVTTYEARGIDEYWIVDSIAQQVSVLTQIEGLYEVALFEGDTAIASTLLAELVSESGLTAAQVLKARY' A
#
# COMPACT_ATOMS: atom_id res chain seq x y z
N MET A 1 25.28 14.63 6.58
CA MET A 1 24.33 13.76 7.31
C MET A 1 23.00 13.84 6.58
N GLU A 2 22.90 13.13 5.48
CA GLU A 2 21.70 13.06 4.66
C GLU A 2 20.99 11.78 5.08
N ARG A 3 19.80 11.90 5.69
CA ARG A 3 18.95 10.73 5.95
C ARG A 3 18.31 10.37 4.63
N THR A 4 19.03 9.60 3.82
CA THR A 4 18.57 9.09 2.54
C THR A 4 17.66 7.90 2.80
N TRP A 5 16.46 7.98 2.29
CA TRP A 5 15.34 7.06 2.47
C TRP A 5 15.62 5.62 1.98
N ASP A 6 16.79 5.38 1.37
CA ASP A 6 17.34 4.09 0.92
C ASP A 6 17.49 3.04 2.03
N ASP A 7 17.89 3.45 3.23
CA ASP A 7 18.17 2.50 4.33
C ASP A 7 16.88 1.86 4.88
N ALA A 8 15.77 2.61 4.85
CA ALA A 8 14.48 2.10 5.26
C ALA A 8 13.96 1.05 4.27
N VAL A 9 14.11 1.27 2.96
CA VAL A 9 13.67 0.34 1.91
C VAL A 9 14.37 -1.02 2.05
N THR A 10 15.68 -1.02 2.32
CA THR A 10 16.47 -2.24 2.57
C THR A 10 15.98 -3.03 3.80
N THR A 11 15.47 -2.34 4.83
CA THR A 11 14.97 -2.98 6.06
C THR A 11 13.62 -3.69 5.87
N TYR A 12 12.80 -3.26 4.90
CA TYR A 12 11.50 -3.90 4.62
C TYR A 12 11.62 -5.07 3.63
N GLU A 13 12.55 -5.01 2.67
CA GLU A 13 12.85 -6.12 1.75
C GLU A 13 13.37 -7.36 2.52
N ALA A 14 14.14 -7.14 3.59
CA ALA A 14 14.67 -8.19 4.46
C ALA A 14 13.62 -8.95 5.29
N ARG A 15 12.35 -8.51 5.31
CA ARG A 15 11.26 -9.15 6.06
C ARG A 15 10.34 -10.03 5.21
N GLY A 16 10.53 -10.10 3.90
CA GLY A 16 9.68 -10.91 3.02
C GLY A 16 8.21 -10.47 3.05
N ILE A 17 7.97 -9.16 3.07
CA ILE A 17 6.60 -8.61 3.03
C ILE A 17 6.14 -8.65 1.57
N ASP A 18 5.18 -9.53 1.30
CA ASP A 18 4.58 -9.77 -0.02
C ASP A 18 3.88 -8.51 -0.56
N GLU A 19 3.29 -7.70 0.34
CA GLU A 19 2.59 -6.47 -0.02
C GLU A 19 2.67 -5.43 1.11
N TYR A 20 2.96 -4.16 0.78
CA TYR A 20 2.95 -3.06 1.74
C TYR A 20 2.30 -1.80 1.18
N TRP A 21 1.70 -1.01 2.06
CA TRP A 21 0.79 0.08 1.68
C TRP A 21 1.32 1.40 2.22
N ILE A 22 1.34 2.41 1.37
CA ILE A 22 1.67 3.79 1.72
C ILE A 22 0.40 4.61 1.60
N VAL A 23 -0.09 5.13 2.73
CA VAL A 23 -1.30 5.96 2.80
C VAL A 23 -0.88 7.41 2.92
N ASP A 24 -1.08 8.20 1.87
CA ASP A 24 -0.81 9.63 1.87
C ASP A 24 -2.09 10.44 2.07
N SER A 25 -2.28 10.94 3.29
CA SER A 25 -3.45 11.75 3.65
C SER A 25 -3.40 13.17 3.08
N ILE A 26 -2.25 13.65 2.60
CA ILE A 26 -2.12 14.99 2.06
C ILE A 26 -2.51 14.97 0.58
N ALA A 27 -1.98 14.00 -0.17
CA ALA A 27 -2.30 13.73 -1.56
C ALA A 27 -3.62 12.98 -1.74
N GLN A 28 -4.23 12.46 -0.67
CA GLN A 28 -5.45 11.64 -0.71
C GLN A 28 -5.28 10.39 -1.59
N GLN A 29 -4.12 9.76 -1.49
CA GLN A 29 -3.70 8.65 -2.33
C GLN A 29 -3.21 7.48 -1.46
N VAL A 30 -3.50 6.26 -1.91
CA VAL A 30 -2.97 5.03 -1.35
C VAL A 30 -2.12 4.35 -2.41
N SER A 31 -0.85 4.14 -2.12
CA SER A 31 0.05 3.37 -2.98
C SER A 31 0.22 1.98 -2.40
N VAL A 32 -0.17 0.95 -3.14
CA VAL A 32 0.07 -0.45 -2.79
C VAL A 32 1.27 -0.93 -3.57
N LEU A 33 2.24 -1.51 -2.86
CA LEU A 33 3.42 -2.12 -3.43
C LEU A 33 3.35 -3.61 -3.23
N THR A 34 3.30 -4.36 -4.32
CA THR A 34 3.20 -5.82 -4.31
C THR A 34 4.45 -6.42 -4.93
N GLN A 35 5.03 -7.43 -4.29
CA GLN A 35 6.17 -8.15 -4.84
C GLN A 35 5.70 -9.16 -5.90
N ILE A 36 5.95 -8.86 -7.18
CA ILE A 36 5.65 -9.73 -8.31
C ILE A 36 6.97 -10.17 -8.94
N GLU A 37 7.23 -11.47 -8.94
CA GLU A 37 8.43 -12.08 -9.57
C GLU A 37 9.77 -11.46 -9.10
N GLY A 38 9.83 -10.97 -7.87
CA GLY A 38 11.04 -10.36 -7.29
C GLY A 38 11.21 -8.86 -7.58
N LEU A 39 10.20 -8.20 -8.16
CA LEU A 39 10.12 -6.75 -8.32
C LEU A 39 8.91 -6.20 -7.56
N TYR A 40 9.02 -5.00 -7.01
CA TYR A 40 7.88 -4.31 -6.40
C TYR A 40 7.13 -3.51 -7.46
N GLU A 41 5.89 -3.90 -7.73
CA GLU A 41 4.99 -3.14 -8.59
C GLU A 41 4.17 -2.16 -7.75
N VAL A 42 4.09 -0.90 -8.19
CA VAL A 42 3.35 0.17 -7.50
C VAL A 42 2.01 0.38 -8.18
N ALA A 43 0.94 0.18 -7.41
CA ALA A 43 -0.42 0.53 -7.80
C ALA A 43 -0.92 1.72 -6.98
N LEU A 44 -1.34 2.78 -7.66
CA LEU A 44 -1.86 4.00 -7.04
C LEU A 44 -3.38 3.98 -7.06
N PHE A 45 -4.00 4.23 -5.90
CA PHE A 45 -5.44 4.26 -5.73
C PHE A 45 -5.85 5.56 -5.06
N GLU A 46 -6.87 6.20 -5.60
CA GLU A 46 -7.36 7.50 -5.13
C GLU A 46 -8.88 7.48 -4.99
N GLY A 47 -9.40 8.25 -4.03
CA GLY A 47 -10.84 8.41 -3.82
C GLY A 47 -11.58 7.08 -3.66
N ASP A 48 -12.66 6.88 -4.43
CA ASP A 48 -13.51 5.69 -4.36
C ASP A 48 -12.99 4.50 -5.19
N THR A 49 -11.75 4.58 -5.69
CA THR A 49 -11.16 3.49 -6.47
C THR A 49 -10.95 2.27 -5.57
N ALA A 50 -11.46 1.12 -6.01
CA ALA A 50 -11.26 -0.15 -5.34
C ALA A 50 -9.78 -0.53 -5.40
N ILE A 51 -9.20 -0.79 -4.23
CA ILE A 51 -7.83 -1.24 -4.07
C ILE A 51 -7.78 -2.71 -4.43
N ALA A 52 -7.05 -3.03 -5.49
CA ALA A 52 -6.73 -4.42 -5.83
C ALA A 52 -5.56 -4.88 -4.96
N SER A 53 -5.85 -5.70 -3.96
CA SER A 53 -4.85 -6.35 -3.11
C SER A 53 -5.19 -7.81 -2.97
N THR A 54 -4.20 -8.66 -3.22
CA THR A 54 -4.37 -10.12 -3.14
C THR A 54 -4.48 -10.57 -1.69
N LEU A 55 -3.76 -9.93 -0.77
CA LEU A 55 -3.83 -10.25 0.66
C LEU A 55 -5.14 -9.81 1.30
N LEU A 56 -5.69 -8.68 0.86
CA LEU A 56 -6.94 -8.17 1.39
C LEU A 56 -8.18 -8.72 0.68
N ALA A 57 -8.04 -9.35 -0.49
CA ALA A 57 -9.16 -9.95 -1.22
C ALA A 57 -9.99 -10.92 -0.35
N GLU A 58 -9.37 -11.59 0.63
CA GLU A 58 -10.07 -12.49 1.56
C GLU A 58 -10.70 -11.78 2.77
N LEU A 59 -10.17 -10.61 3.15
CA LEU A 59 -10.63 -9.87 4.34
C LEU A 59 -11.73 -8.85 4.02
N VAL A 60 -11.74 -8.32 2.81
CA VAL A 60 -12.72 -7.31 2.41
C VAL A 60 -13.95 -7.99 1.84
N SER A 61 -15.09 -7.82 2.52
CA SER A 61 -16.40 -8.30 2.04
C SER A 61 -16.76 -7.70 0.69
N GLU A 62 -17.81 -8.25 0.05
CA GLU A 62 -18.27 -8.06 -1.34
C GLU A 62 -18.25 -6.63 -1.94
N SER A 63 -18.13 -5.58 -1.12
CA SER A 63 -18.03 -4.18 -1.53
C SER A 63 -16.61 -3.72 -1.92
N GLY A 64 -15.55 -4.47 -1.56
CA GLY A 64 -14.15 -4.06 -1.80
C GLY A 64 -13.68 -2.90 -0.91
N LEU A 65 -12.36 -2.70 -0.82
CA LEU A 65 -11.76 -1.64 0.01
C LEU A 65 -11.36 -0.50 -0.90
N THR A 66 -11.76 0.74 -0.58
CA THR A 66 -11.40 1.91 -1.38
C THR A 66 -10.38 2.79 -0.67
N ALA A 67 -9.60 3.55 -1.44
CA ALA A 67 -8.62 4.49 -0.90
C ALA A 67 -9.26 5.49 0.08
N ALA A 68 -10.46 6.00 -0.22
CA ALA A 68 -11.21 6.89 0.64
C ALA A 68 -11.60 6.24 1.98
N GLN A 69 -11.89 4.94 2.01
CA GLN A 69 -12.16 4.22 3.26
C GLN A 69 -10.90 4.11 4.12
N VAL A 70 -9.76 3.79 3.49
CA VAL A 70 -8.46 3.73 4.17
C VAL A 70 -8.08 5.10 4.74
N LEU A 71 -8.27 6.16 3.96
CA LEU A 71 -7.98 7.55 4.36
C LEU A 71 -8.93 8.08 5.44
N LYS A 72 -10.15 7.54 5.52
CA LYS A 72 -11.13 7.89 6.58
C LYS A 72 -10.91 7.14 7.89
N ALA A 73 -10.14 6.05 7.90
CA ALA A 73 -9.88 5.27 9.10
C ALA A 73 -9.03 6.09 10.09
N ARG A 74 -9.70 6.82 10.98
CA ARG A 74 -9.08 7.61 12.05
C ARG A 74 -9.21 6.83 13.37
N TYR A 75 -8.07 6.52 13.98
CA TYR A 75 -7.94 5.87 15.28
C TYR A 75 -8.47 6.75 16.42
#